data_AF-G5E1H0-F1
#
_entry.id   AF-G5E1H0-F1
#
_cell.length_a   1.000
_cell.length_b   1.000
_cell.length_c   1.000
_cell.angle_alpha   90.00
_cell.angle_beta   90.00
_cell.angle_gamma   90.00
#
_symmetry.space_group_name_H-M   'P 1'
#
loop_
_entity.id
_entity.type
_entity.pdbx_description
1 polymer ?
#
loop_
_entity_poly.entity_id
_entity_poly.type
_entity_poly.pdbx_seq_one_letter_code
_entity_poly.pdbx_strand_id
1 'polypeptide(L)'
;NPHIPQYISSVPWYVDPSKRPTLKHQRPQDEKKQFTQKKSILERYGGQEHLDTPPVELLLAQTEDYVEYSRHGTVIKGQEKAVVRSKYEEDVFINNHTCIWGSYWRDGRWGYKCCHSFVKMSYCTGEAGKD
;
A
#
# COMPACT_ATOMS: atom_id res chain seq x y z
N ASN A 1 -15.53 -34.81 -38.24
CA ASN A 1 -15.77 -34.53 -39.66
C ASN A 1 -14.42 -34.62 -40.38
N PRO A 2 -14.22 -35.62 -41.24
CA PRO A 2 -12.96 -35.87 -41.95
C PRO A 2 -12.47 -34.72 -42.85
N HIS A 3 -13.34 -33.74 -43.14
CA HIS A 3 -13.03 -32.62 -44.04
C HIS A 3 -12.51 -31.35 -43.35
N ILE A 4 -12.29 -31.35 -42.03
CA ILE A 4 -11.79 -30.16 -41.33
C ILE A 4 -10.29 -30.01 -41.61
N PRO A 5 -9.83 -28.86 -42.15
CA PRO A 5 -8.42 -28.61 -42.41
C PRO A 5 -7.55 -28.79 -41.16
N GLN A 6 -6.32 -29.28 -41.37
CA GLN A 6 -5.42 -29.68 -40.29
C GLN A 6 -5.13 -28.54 -39.32
N TYR A 7 -4.97 -27.31 -39.82
CA TYR A 7 -4.71 -26.10 -39.03
C TYR A 7 -5.87 -25.68 -38.11
N ILE A 8 -7.12 -26.06 -38.43
CA ILE A 8 -8.30 -25.81 -37.58
C ILE A 8 -8.46 -26.93 -36.54
N SER A 9 -8.08 -28.15 -36.92
CA SER A 9 -8.23 -29.33 -36.06
C SER A 9 -7.13 -29.46 -34.99
N SER A 10 -5.94 -28.94 -35.26
CA SER A 10 -4.76 -29.08 -34.41
C SER A 10 -4.88 -28.20 -33.16
N VAL A 11 -4.85 -28.81 -31.97
CA VAL A 11 -4.88 -28.09 -30.70
C VAL A 11 -3.49 -27.48 -30.42
N PRO A 12 -3.39 -26.16 -30.17
CA PRO A 12 -2.13 -25.53 -29.81
C PRO A 12 -1.59 -26.00 -28.45
N TRP A 13 -0.27 -25.96 -28.29
CA TRP A 13 0.42 -26.45 -27.09
C TRP A 13 -0.01 -25.78 -25.78
N TYR A 14 -0.47 -24.51 -25.84
CA TYR A 14 -0.89 -23.73 -24.68
C TYR A 14 -2.32 -24.05 -24.20
N VAL A 15 -3.11 -24.81 -24.99
CA VAL A 15 -4.48 -25.20 -24.61
C VAL A 15 -4.52 -26.57 -23.95
N ASP A 16 -3.79 -27.54 -24.51
CA ASP A 16 -3.63 -28.88 -23.94
C ASP A 16 -2.26 -29.44 -24.38
N PRO A 17 -1.30 -29.64 -23.46
CA PRO A 17 0.01 -30.22 -23.75
C PRO A 17 -0.07 -31.63 -24.35
N SER A 18 -1.18 -32.34 -24.12
CA SER A 18 -1.39 -33.73 -24.55
C SER A 18 -1.78 -33.86 -26.04
N LYS A 19 -1.98 -32.74 -26.76
CA LYS A 19 -2.39 -32.69 -28.19
C LYS A 19 -3.57 -33.60 -28.55
N ARG A 20 -4.49 -33.81 -27.60
CA ARG A 20 -5.68 -34.65 -27.82
C ARG A 20 -6.54 -34.03 -28.95
N PRO A 21 -7.08 -34.82 -29.89
CA PRO A 21 -7.94 -34.29 -30.95
C PRO A 21 -9.22 -33.68 -30.39
N THR A 22 -9.28 -32.34 -30.26
CA THR A 22 -10.46 -31.63 -29.77
C THR A 22 -10.67 -30.31 -30.50
N LEU A 23 -11.93 -29.91 -30.69
CA LEU A 23 -12.29 -28.59 -31.22
C LEU A 23 -12.69 -27.60 -30.11
N LYS A 24 -12.32 -27.87 -28.84
CA LYS A 24 -12.68 -26.98 -27.71
C LYS A 24 -12.11 -25.57 -27.89
N HIS A 25 -10.90 -25.47 -28.44
CA HIS A 25 -10.19 -24.22 -28.71
C HIS A 25 -10.85 -23.36 -29.82
N GLN A 26 -11.69 -23.96 -30.68
CA GLN A 26 -12.46 -23.25 -31.70
C GLN A 26 -13.81 -22.75 -31.17
N ARG A 27 -14.23 -23.19 -29.98
CA ARG A 27 -15.46 -22.70 -29.36
C ARG A 27 -15.26 -21.24 -28.93
N PRO A 28 -16.32 -20.41 -28.96
CA PRO A 28 -16.23 -19.06 -28.43
C PRO A 28 -15.74 -19.11 -26.98
N GLN A 29 -14.68 -18.37 -26.69
CA GLN A 29 -14.15 -18.23 -25.33
C GLN A 29 -15.21 -17.61 -24.44
N ASP A 30 -15.25 -18.03 -23.18
CA ASP A 30 -16.30 -17.61 -22.25
C ASP A 30 -16.27 -16.10 -21.99
N GLU A 31 -15.11 -15.47 -22.03
CA GLU A 31 -14.97 -14.00 -21.96
C GLU A 31 -15.70 -13.29 -23.10
N LYS A 32 -15.56 -13.78 -24.34
CA LYS A 32 -16.25 -13.22 -25.50
C LYS A 32 -17.75 -13.41 -25.40
N LYS A 33 -18.22 -14.57 -24.92
CA LYS A 33 -19.64 -14.81 -24.65
C LYS A 33 -20.19 -13.85 -23.60
N GLN A 34 -19.50 -13.72 -22.47
CA GLN A 34 -19.90 -12.80 -21.39
C GLN A 34 -19.95 -11.36 -21.90
N PHE A 35 -18.97 -10.93 -22.71
CA PHE A 35 -18.96 -9.61 -23.30
C PHE A 35 -20.14 -9.38 -24.25
N THR A 36 -20.45 -10.35 -25.13
CA THR A 36 -21.63 -10.24 -26.01
C THR A 36 -22.95 -10.20 -25.23
N GLN A 37 -23.06 -10.99 -24.16
CA GLN A 37 -24.24 -10.97 -23.29
C GLN A 37 -24.36 -9.63 -22.56
N LYS A 38 -23.29 -9.14 -21.93
CA LYS A 38 -23.25 -7.83 -21.27
C LYS A 38 -23.62 -6.69 -22.23
N LYS A 39 -23.08 -6.70 -23.46
CA LYS A 39 -23.44 -5.74 -24.51
C LYS A 39 -24.93 -5.81 -24.88
N SER A 40 -25.46 -7.02 -25.08
CA SER A 40 -26.86 -7.21 -25.43
C SER A 40 -27.82 -6.75 -24.32
N ILE A 41 -27.43 -6.91 -23.06
CA ILE A 41 -28.20 -6.44 -21.89
C ILE A 41 -28.13 -4.92 -21.82
N LEU A 42 -26.94 -4.33 -21.97
CA LEU A 42 -26.73 -2.88 -21.95
C LEU A 42 -27.49 -2.16 -23.07
N GLU A 43 -27.55 -2.76 -24.26
CA GLU A 43 -28.31 -2.22 -25.40
C GLU A 43 -29.83 -2.29 -25.17
N ARG A 44 -30.32 -3.37 -24.54
CA ARG A 44 -31.76 -3.55 -24.26
C ARG A 44 -32.27 -2.68 -23.11
N TYR A 45 -31.46 -2.51 -22.08
CA TYR A 45 -31.89 -1.91 -20.82
C TYR A 45 -31.25 -0.54 -20.54
N GLY A 46 -30.27 -0.09 -21.34
CA GLY A 46 -29.57 1.17 -21.10
C GLY A 46 -28.68 1.12 -19.85
N GLY A 47 -28.26 2.28 -19.32
CA GLY A 47 -27.47 2.37 -18.10
C GLY A 47 -25.95 2.46 -18.31
N GLN A 48 -25.51 2.98 -19.46
CA GLN A 48 -24.09 3.21 -19.72
C GLN A 48 -23.50 4.26 -18.76
N GLU A 49 -24.31 5.25 -18.39
CA GLU A 49 -24.01 6.33 -17.46
C GLU A 49 -23.67 5.86 -16.02
N HIS A 50 -24.01 4.61 -15.68
CA HIS A 50 -23.74 4.01 -14.37
C HIS A 50 -22.53 3.06 -14.38
N LEU A 51 -21.91 2.83 -15.55
CA LEU A 51 -20.70 2.00 -15.63
C LEU A 51 -19.45 2.77 -15.24
N ASP A 52 -19.45 4.09 -15.42
CA ASP A 52 -18.35 4.94 -15.02
C ASP A 52 -18.37 5.17 -13.51
N THR A 53 -17.18 5.13 -12.90
CA THR A 53 -17.05 5.43 -11.48
C THR A 53 -17.41 6.90 -11.27
N PRO A 54 -18.36 7.22 -10.36
CA PRO A 54 -18.72 8.60 -10.10
C PRO A 54 -17.48 9.37 -9.61
N PRO A 55 -17.41 10.69 -9.86
CA PRO A 55 -16.26 11.50 -9.46
C PRO A 55 -15.99 11.35 -7.97
N VAL A 56 -14.70 11.30 -7.61
CA VAL A 56 -14.21 11.02 -6.25
C VAL A 56 -14.85 11.93 -5.20
N GLU A 57 -15.14 13.17 -5.56
CA GLU A 57 -15.84 14.15 -4.71
C GLU A 57 -17.24 13.69 -4.27
N LEU A 58 -17.97 12.97 -5.12
CA LEU A 58 -19.28 12.41 -4.81
C LEU A 58 -19.17 11.08 -4.04
N LEU A 59 -18.09 10.33 -4.22
CA LEU A 59 -17.82 9.12 -3.44
C LEU A 59 -17.55 9.45 -1.96
N LEU A 60 -16.91 10.59 -1.70
CA LEU A 60 -16.62 11.11 -0.35
C LEU A 60 -17.77 11.90 0.29
N ALA A 61 -18.92 12.03 -0.39
CA ALA A 61 -20.08 12.72 0.19
C ALA A 61 -20.71 11.95 1.37
N GLN A 62 -20.34 10.68 1.57
CA GLN A 62 -20.73 9.91 2.74
C GLN A 62 -19.74 10.19 3.88
N THR A 63 -20.05 11.16 4.74
CA THR A 63 -19.18 11.62 5.83
C THR A 63 -19.20 10.71 7.06
N GLU A 64 -19.61 9.45 6.93
CA GLU A 64 -19.70 8.54 8.07
C GLU A 64 -18.41 7.75 8.22
N ASP A 65 -17.46 8.33 8.95
CA ASP A 65 -16.28 7.62 9.43
C ASP A 65 -16.72 6.57 10.46
N TYR A 66 -16.86 5.33 10.00
CA TYR A 66 -17.25 4.20 10.84
C TYR A 66 -16.10 3.81 11.79
N VAL A 67 -16.35 3.84 13.10
CA VAL A 67 -15.40 3.44 14.15
C VAL A 67 -15.98 2.31 14.97
N GLU A 68 -15.32 1.15 14.96
CA GLU A 68 -15.67 0.00 15.79
C GLU A 68 -14.95 0.09 17.14
N TYR A 69 -15.71 -0.03 18.24
CA TYR A 69 -15.16 -0.09 19.60
C TYR A 69 -15.25 -1.51 20.15
N SER A 70 -14.19 -1.94 20.83
CA SER A 70 -14.19 -3.11 21.71
C SER A 70 -15.14 -2.88 22.88
N ARG A 71 -15.62 -3.97 23.51
CA ARG A 71 -16.34 -3.93 24.79
C ARG A 71 -15.58 -3.17 25.90
N HIS A 72 -14.26 -3.04 25.76
CA HIS A 72 -13.37 -2.34 26.67
C HIS A 72 -13.09 -0.88 26.24
N GLY A 73 -13.74 -0.36 25.19
CA GLY A 73 -13.60 1.02 24.72
C GLY A 73 -12.38 1.31 23.84
N THR A 74 -11.62 0.28 23.44
CA THR A 74 -10.52 0.43 22.47
C THR A 74 -11.04 0.42 21.05
N VAL A 75 -10.50 1.27 20.18
CA VAL A 75 -10.86 1.28 18.75
C VAL A 75 -10.26 0.03 18.10
N ILE A 76 -11.10 -0.84 17.52
CA ILE A 76 -10.69 -2.06 16.82
C ILE A 76 -10.47 -1.77 15.34
N LYS A 77 -11.33 -0.92 14.75
CA LYS A 77 -11.31 -0.61 13.32
C LYS A 77 -11.72 0.84 13.12
N GLY A 78 -10.84 1.63 12.52
CA GLY A 78 -10.99 3.08 12.38
C GLY A 78 -9.62 3.77 12.37
N GLN A 79 -9.61 5.11 12.22
CA GLN A 79 -8.39 5.91 12.20
C GLN A 79 -7.60 5.72 13.50
N GLU A 80 -6.31 5.39 13.36
CA GLU A 80 -5.40 5.23 14.49
C GLU A 80 -5.34 6.53 15.30
N LYS A 81 -5.45 6.43 16.64
CA LYS A 81 -5.39 7.61 17.51
C LYS A 81 -4.06 8.33 17.26
N ALA A 82 -4.13 9.62 16.91
CA ALA A 82 -2.94 10.43 16.75
C ALA A 82 -2.08 10.35 18.03
N VAL A 83 -0.78 10.08 17.86
CA VAL A 83 0.17 10.03 18.96
C VAL A 83 0.16 11.40 19.63
N VAL A 84 -0.28 11.44 20.89
CA VAL A 84 -0.31 12.68 21.69
C VAL A 84 1.13 13.14 21.89
N ARG A 85 1.51 14.24 21.24
CA ARG A 85 2.77 14.92 21.50
C ARG A 85 2.62 15.82 22.73
N SER A 86 3.66 15.89 23.55
CA SER A 86 3.69 16.82 24.67
C SER A 86 3.77 18.27 24.18
N LYS A 87 3.50 19.25 25.07
CA LYS A 87 3.53 20.69 24.74
C LYS A 87 4.93 21.18 24.30
N TYR A 88 5.98 20.44 24.64
CA TYR A 88 7.36 20.83 24.41
C TYR A 88 7.91 20.10 23.19
N GLU A 89 8.73 20.78 22.41
CA GLU A 89 9.41 20.17 21.27
C GLU A 89 10.42 19.14 21.79
N GLU A 90 10.11 17.86 21.55
CA GLU A 90 11.00 16.74 21.83
C GLU A 90 12.04 16.62 20.71
N ASP A 91 13.16 15.95 20.98
CA ASP A 91 14.22 15.66 20.01
C ASP A 91 14.90 16.89 19.36
N VAL A 92 14.83 18.06 20.01
CA VAL A 92 15.59 19.24 19.60
C VAL A 92 17.03 19.13 20.09
N PHE A 93 17.90 18.62 19.21
CA PHE A 93 19.32 18.54 19.50
C PHE A 93 20.05 19.82 19.07
N ILE A 94 20.98 20.25 19.93
CA ILE A 94 21.78 21.46 19.70
C ILE A 94 22.90 21.11 18.73
N ASN A 95 23.21 21.99 17.76
CA ASN A 95 24.42 21.97 16.93
C ASN A 95 24.83 20.58 16.36
N ASN A 96 23.85 19.86 15.80
CA ASN A 96 23.98 18.54 15.15
C ASN A 96 24.44 17.40 16.07
N HIS A 97 24.27 17.55 17.38
CA HIS A 97 24.38 16.41 18.30
C HIS A 97 23.21 15.43 18.09
N THR A 98 23.40 14.16 18.41
CA THR A 98 22.32 13.15 18.44
C THR A 98 21.89 12.81 19.87
N CYS A 99 22.50 13.47 20.86
CA CYS A 99 22.27 13.27 22.27
C CYS A 99 22.24 14.62 22.98
N ILE A 100 21.47 14.71 24.07
CA ILE A 100 21.35 15.93 24.88
C ILE A 100 22.61 16.13 25.72
N TRP A 101 22.92 17.38 26.07
CA TRP A 101 23.97 17.70 27.03
C TRP A 101 23.71 17.03 28.39
N GLY A 102 24.70 16.34 28.95
CA GLY A 102 24.54 15.56 30.19
C GLY A 102 24.25 14.08 29.96
N SER A 103 24.15 13.65 28.69
CA SER A 103 24.06 12.23 28.33
C SER A 103 25.35 11.43 28.54
N TYR A 104 26.46 12.12 28.82
CA TYR A 104 27.78 11.52 29.08
C TYR A 104 28.41 12.14 30.32
N TRP A 105 29.04 11.30 31.15
CA TRP A 105 29.80 11.70 32.33
C TRP A 105 31.17 11.04 32.28
N ARG A 106 32.22 11.81 32.56
CA ARG A 106 33.57 11.27 32.79
C ARG A 106 34.38 12.23 33.67
N ASP A 107 35.12 11.67 34.63
CA ASP A 107 36.10 12.39 35.47
C ASP A 107 35.56 13.70 36.08
N GLY A 108 34.32 13.68 36.56
CA GLY A 108 33.64 14.82 37.19
C GLY A 108 33.05 15.84 36.20
N ARG A 109 33.08 15.57 34.90
CA ARG A 109 32.57 16.46 33.86
C ARG A 109 31.42 15.80 33.10
N TRP A 110 30.42 16.62 32.78
CA TRP A 110 29.29 16.25 31.94
C TRP A 110 29.55 16.67 30.50
N GLY A 111 29.07 15.86 29.55
CA GLY A 111 29.26 16.09 28.12
C GLY A 111 28.16 15.45 27.27
N TYR A 112 28.42 15.40 25.97
CA TYR A 112 27.56 14.75 24.98
C TYR A 112 27.98 13.31 24.73
N LYS A 113 27.05 12.35 24.78
CA LYS A 113 27.33 10.92 24.48
C LYS A 113 27.71 10.66 23.03
N CYS A 114 27.23 11.47 22.10
CA CYS A 114 27.49 11.27 20.67
C CYS A 114 28.96 11.50 20.28
N CYS A 115 29.68 12.41 20.95
CA CYS A 115 31.04 12.81 20.58
C CYS A 115 32.00 12.97 21.77
N HIS A 116 31.58 12.62 22.99
CA HIS A 116 32.33 12.79 24.25
C HIS A 116 32.83 14.22 24.55
N SER A 117 32.30 15.24 23.86
CA SER A 117 32.64 16.65 24.10
C SER A 117 32.12 17.13 25.45
N PHE A 118 33.00 17.80 26.22
CA PHE A 118 32.69 18.48 27.48
C PHE A 118 32.44 19.98 27.31
N VAL A 119 32.18 20.47 26.09
CA VAL A 119 31.89 21.89 25.84
C VAL A 119 30.43 22.06 25.41
N LYS A 120 29.63 22.74 26.22
CA LYS A 120 28.21 22.97 25.94
C LYS A 120 28.07 23.87 24.72
N MET A 121 27.16 23.53 23.81
CA MET A 121 26.94 24.21 22.53
C MET A 121 28.10 24.11 21.53
N SER A 122 29.06 23.19 21.69
CA SER A 122 30.01 22.90 20.60
C SER A 122 29.28 22.26 19.43
N TYR A 123 29.82 22.37 18.21
CA TYR A 123 29.36 21.53 17.10
C TYR A 123 29.72 20.07 17.36
N CYS A 124 28.88 19.16 16.88
CA CYS A 124 29.13 17.73 16.98
C CYS A 124 30.32 17.32 16.10
N THR A 125 31.31 16.68 16.71
CA THR A 125 32.50 16.12 16.01
C THR A 125 32.29 14.68 15.56
N GLY A 126 31.09 14.12 15.77
CA GLY A 126 30.76 12.73 15.43
C GLY A 126 31.59 11.70 16.20
N GLU A 127 31.82 10.54 15.60
CA GLU A 127 32.59 9.46 16.23
C GLU A 127 34.08 9.76 16.37
N ALA A 128 34.61 10.70 15.58
CA ALA A 128 36.02 11.09 15.65
C ALA A 128 36.40 11.78 16.97
N GLY A 129 35.43 12.28 17.74
CA GLY A 129 35.65 12.86 19.07
C GLY A 129 35.59 11.86 20.22
N LYS A 130 35.24 10.60 19.96
CA LYS A 130 35.21 9.56 20.99
C LYS A 130 36.63 9.01 21.15
N ASP A 131 37.36 9.56 22.11
CA ASP A 131 38.60 8.95 22.63
C ASP A 131 38.31 7.59 23.31
#